data_AF-A0A388JK12-F1
#
_entry.id   AF-A0A388JK12-F1
#
_cell.length_a   1.000
_cell.length_b   1.000
_cell.length_c   1.000
_cell.angle_alpha   90.00
_cell.angle_beta   90.00
_cell.angle_gamma   90.00
#
_symmetry.space_group_name_H-M   'P 1'
#
loop_
_entity.id
_entity.type
_entity.pdbx_description
1 polymer ?
#
loop_
_entity_poly.entity_id
_entity_poly.type
_entity_poly.pdbx_seq_one_letter_code
_entity_poly.pdbx_strand_id
1 'polypeptide(L)'
;MGKTSGLRAITEVAEAIHAAYPNAVSFGGLEDRHRRMQQFEALGFPNCWGCIDCTHVYVDKPRSRDGDDYCSGRHNRFSLVTQVVVDSELKILDFCYGFPGTVGDARVLKNTSLYRRALKGSLFLDDPQDPFRGERPFIPGVPNGYLLGDGGYPNLPWLVISYGRQPVVTRAMQQFDALHKIVRSCVERFFGVFKMRFQFFYRPHITDIRRERLEFLACCILHNLL
;
A
#
# COMPACT_ATOMS: atom_id res chain seq x y z
N MET A 1 -2.50 -36.29 2.09
CA MET A 1 -3.16 -35.36 1.15
C MET A 1 -2.25 -35.12 -0.04
N GLY A 2 -2.74 -35.27 -1.27
CA GLY A 2 -1.96 -34.93 -2.46
C GLY A 2 -1.80 -33.41 -2.60
N LYS A 3 -0.72 -32.95 -3.28
CA LYS A 3 -0.44 -31.51 -3.49
C LYS A 3 -1.64 -30.74 -4.06
N THR A 4 -2.44 -31.38 -4.93
CA THR A 4 -3.65 -30.81 -5.54
C THR A 4 -4.78 -30.59 -4.53
N SER A 5 -4.98 -31.48 -3.56
CA SER A 5 -6.02 -31.34 -2.53
C SER A 5 -5.70 -30.21 -1.56
N GLY A 6 -4.43 -30.01 -1.22
CA GLY A 6 -3.98 -28.91 -0.37
C GLY A 6 -4.18 -27.53 -1.02
N LEU A 7 -3.79 -27.39 -2.29
CA LEU A 7 -3.98 -26.14 -3.04
C LEU A 7 -5.46 -25.75 -3.18
N ARG A 8 -6.32 -26.74 -3.39
CA ARG A 8 -7.77 -26.53 -3.46
C ARG A 8 -8.34 -26.03 -2.13
N ALA A 9 -7.98 -26.66 -1.02
CA ALA A 9 -8.43 -26.23 0.30
C ALA A 9 -7.99 -24.80 0.64
N ILE A 10 -6.75 -24.41 0.30
CA ILE A 10 -6.27 -23.03 0.50
C ILE A 10 -7.12 -22.04 -0.31
N THR A 11 -7.44 -22.37 -1.56
CA THR A 11 -8.26 -21.54 -2.44
C THR A 11 -9.67 -21.36 -1.87
N GLU A 12 -10.34 -22.46 -1.51
CA GLU A 12 -11.69 -22.44 -0.93
C GLU A 12 -11.75 -21.62 0.38
N VAL A 13 -10.74 -21.76 1.24
CA VAL A 13 -10.66 -20.98 2.49
C VAL A 13 -10.42 -19.50 2.20
N ALA A 14 -9.53 -19.16 1.27
CA ALA A 14 -9.27 -17.76 0.92
C ALA A 14 -10.53 -17.10 0.34
N GLU A 15 -11.24 -17.77 -0.56
CA GLU A 15 -12.52 -17.30 -1.09
C GLU A 15 -13.57 -17.09 0.01
N ALA A 16 -13.68 -18.03 0.95
CA ALA A 16 -14.61 -17.91 2.09
C ALA A 16 -14.27 -16.69 2.97
N ILE A 17 -12.99 -16.43 3.25
CA ILE A 17 -12.54 -15.25 4.01
C ILE A 17 -12.93 -13.96 3.28
N HIS A 18 -12.74 -13.91 1.96
CA HIS A 18 -13.06 -12.73 1.16
C HIS A 18 -14.56 -12.45 1.15
N ALA A 19 -15.37 -13.50 1.03
CA ALA A 19 -16.82 -13.40 1.06
C ALA A 19 -17.35 -12.97 2.44
N ALA A 20 -16.73 -13.44 3.52
CA ALA A 20 -17.14 -13.10 4.89
C ALA A 20 -16.77 -11.66 5.29
N TYR A 21 -15.66 -11.12 4.76
CA TYR A 21 -15.12 -9.82 5.17
C TYR A 21 -14.78 -8.90 3.98
N PRO A 22 -15.76 -8.57 3.12
CA PRO A 22 -15.51 -7.85 1.86
C PRO A 22 -14.97 -6.42 2.06
N ASN A 23 -15.22 -5.81 3.22
CA ASN A 23 -14.83 -4.44 3.53
C ASN A 23 -13.65 -4.33 4.51
N ALA A 24 -13.05 -5.46 4.91
CA ALA A 24 -11.96 -5.47 5.90
C ALA A 24 -10.70 -4.75 5.41
N VAL A 25 -10.49 -4.65 4.10
CA VAL A 25 -9.44 -3.83 3.49
C VAL A 25 -10.11 -2.68 2.74
N SER A 26 -10.21 -1.53 3.39
CA SER A 26 -10.80 -0.33 2.79
C SER A 26 -10.32 0.93 3.49
N PHE A 27 -10.54 2.08 2.86
CA PHE A 27 -10.35 3.38 3.51
C PHE A 27 -11.37 3.66 4.63
N GLY A 28 -12.39 2.81 4.81
CA GLY A 28 -13.46 2.99 5.76
C GLY A 28 -14.47 4.09 5.36
N GLY A 29 -15.40 4.35 6.28
CA GLY A 29 -16.37 5.43 6.19
C GLY A 29 -15.75 6.81 6.46
N LEU A 30 -16.59 7.85 6.47
CA LEU A 30 -16.16 9.23 6.71
C LEU A 30 -15.57 9.39 8.14
N GLU A 31 -16.16 8.72 9.12
CA GLU A 31 -15.68 8.69 10.51
C GLU A 31 -14.29 8.04 10.63
N ASP A 32 -14.08 6.88 10.00
CA ASP A 32 -12.78 6.21 9.99
C ASP A 32 -11.68 7.07 9.37
N ARG A 33 -12.00 7.73 8.26
CA ARG A 33 -11.07 8.64 7.58
C ARG A 33 -10.75 9.84 8.47
N HIS A 34 -11.75 10.45 9.09
CA HIS A 34 -11.55 11.59 9.96
C HIS A 34 -10.70 11.23 11.19
N ARG A 35 -11.03 10.13 11.88
CA ARG A 35 -10.22 9.61 12.99
C ARG A 35 -8.77 9.40 12.59
N ARG A 36 -8.54 8.80 11.42
CA ARG A 36 -7.19 8.57 10.89
C ARG A 36 -6.45 9.87 10.59
N MET A 37 -7.13 10.86 10.00
CA MET A 37 -6.53 12.18 9.77
C MET A 37 -6.11 12.85 11.07
N GLN A 38 -6.94 12.78 12.12
CA GLN A 38 -6.59 13.33 13.44
C GLN A 38 -5.33 12.66 14.01
N GLN A 39 -5.19 11.35 13.83
CA GLN A 39 -3.97 10.62 14.24
C GLN A 39 -2.73 11.11 13.49
N PHE A 40 -2.83 11.36 12.18
CA PHE A 40 -1.70 11.90 11.42
C PHE A 40 -1.45 13.40 11.67
N GLU A 41 -2.49 14.17 11.95
CA GLU A 41 -2.39 15.58 12.34
C GLU A 41 -1.60 15.74 13.63
N ALA A 42 -1.85 14.88 14.62
CA ALA A 42 -1.06 14.81 15.84
C ALA A 42 0.43 14.47 15.59
N LEU A 43 0.76 13.88 14.44
CA LEU A 43 2.12 13.61 13.98
C LEU A 43 2.69 14.71 13.06
N GLY A 44 1.96 15.81 12.85
CA GLY A 44 2.36 16.93 12.00
C GLY A 44 1.96 16.82 10.53
N PHE A 45 1.10 15.85 10.17
CA PHE A 45 0.61 15.63 8.80
C PHE A 45 -0.93 15.72 8.75
N PRO A 46 -1.52 16.92 8.90
CA PRO A 46 -2.96 17.10 8.76
C PRO A 46 -3.45 16.62 7.40
N ASN A 47 -4.71 16.15 7.35
CA ASN A 47 -5.38 15.59 6.17
C ASN A 47 -4.72 14.33 5.57
N CYS A 48 -3.71 13.74 6.21
CA CYS A 48 -3.07 12.52 5.72
C CYS A 48 -3.97 11.29 6.00
N TRP A 49 -4.15 10.44 5.00
CA TRP A 49 -4.94 9.21 5.06
C TRP A 49 -4.09 7.98 5.33
N GLY A 50 -2.77 8.06 5.25
CA GLY A 50 -1.92 6.89 5.33
C GLY A 50 -0.60 7.02 4.59
N CYS A 51 0.20 5.97 4.67
CA CYS A 51 1.48 5.84 4.00
C CYS A 51 1.38 4.74 2.94
N ILE A 52 1.98 4.99 1.78
CA ILE A 52 2.03 4.06 0.65
C ILE A 52 3.46 3.64 0.38
N ASP A 53 3.66 2.36 0.15
CA ASP A 53 4.97 1.84 -0.25
C ASP A 53 4.80 0.52 -1.00
N CYS A 54 5.83 0.15 -1.74
CA CYS A 54 5.93 -1.14 -2.41
C CYS A 54 6.77 -2.11 -1.59
N THR A 55 6.53 -3.39 -1.76
CA THR A 55 7.43 -4.42 -1.29
C THR A 55 7.54 -5.58 -2.26
N HIS A 56 8.68 -6.26 -2.19
CA HIS A 56 8.92 -7.47 -2.95
C HIS A 56 8.40 -8.69 -2.19
N VAL A 57 7.67 -9.53 -2.91
CA VAL A 57 7.33 -10.91 -2.56
C VAL A 57 8.19 -11.81 -3.45
N TYR A 58 9.08 -12.59 -2.86
CA TYR A 58 9.99 -13.45 -3.62
C TYR A 58 9.26 -14.69 -4.14
N VAL A 59 9.51 -15.02 -5.40
CA VAL A 59 8.90 -16.17 -6.11
C VAL A 59 9.97 -16.95 -6.87
N ASP A 60 9.66 -18.15 -7.33
CA ASP A 60 10.48 -18.82 -8.34
C ASP A 60 10.34 -18.10 -9.69
N LYS A 61 11.32 -18.30 -10.60
CA LYS A 61 11.20 -17.82 -11.97
C LYS A 61 9.86 -18.29 -12.57
N PRO A 62 8.98 -17.37 -12.99
CA PRO A 62 7.76 -17.75 -13.69
C PRO A 62 8.11 -18.51 -14.97
N ARG A 63 7.39 -19.59 -15.25
CA ARG A 63 7.63 -20.44 -16.44
C ARG A 63 7.18 -19.80 -17.75
N SER A 64 6.51 -18.65 -17.69
CA SER A 64 6.09 -17.87 -18.85
C SER A 64 7.30 -17.33 -19.63
N ARG A 65 7.11 -17.03 -20.93
CA ARG A 65 8.14 -16.46 -21.80
C ARG A 65 8.77 -15.19 -21.22
N ASP A 66 7.97 -14.40 -20.51
CA ASP A 66 8.37 -13.12 -19.92
C ASP A 66 8.86 -13.28 -18.45
N GLY A 67 9.26 -14.50 -18.05
CA GLY A 67 9.67 -14.82 -16.67
C GLY A 67 10.91 -14.05 -16.20
N ASP A 68 11.74 -13.57 -17.12
CA ASP A 68 12.92 -12.75 -16.79
C ASP A 68 12.56 -11.33 -16.31
N ASP A 69 11.38 -10.80 -16.68
CA ASP A 69 10.90 -9.50 -16.21
C ASP A 69 10.65 -9.47 -14.69
N TYR A 70 10.57 -10.64 -14.06
CA TYR A 70 10.39 -10.78 -12.61
C TYR A 70 11.71 -10.77 -11.84
N CYS A 71 12.85 -10.93 -12.53
CA CYS A 71 14.17 -10.86 -11.91
C CYS A 71 14.55 -9.41 -11.62
N SER A 72 14.47 -9.00 -10.35
CA SER A 72 14.93 -7.68 -9.97
C SER A 72 16.47 -7.66 -9.94
N GLY A 73 17.07 -6.87 -10.83
CA GLY A 73 18.53 -6.72 -10.94
C GLY A 73 19.23 -6.23 -9.66
N ARG A 74 18.49 -5.75 -8.65
CA ARG A 74 19.04 -5.39 -7.34
C ARG A 74 19.48 -6.60 -6.50
N HIS A 75 18.94 -7.80 -6.73
CA HIS A 75 19.19 -8.97 -5.88
C HIS A 75 19.32 -10.32 -6.61
N ASN A 76 19.26 -10.33 -7.94
CA ASN A 76 19.27 -11.57 -8.75
C ASN A 76 18.21 -12.60 -8.28
N ARG A 77 17.06 -12.10 -7.81
CA ARG A 77 15.92 -12.89 -7.33
C ARG A 77 14.66 -12.50 -8.09
N PHE A 78 13.84 -13.50 -8.37
CA PHE A 78 12.52 -13.29 -8.95
C PHE A 78 11.56 -12.81 -7.86
N SER A 79 10.76 -11.81 -8.18
CA SER A 79 9.80 -11.25 -7.24
C SER A 79 8.59 -10.66 -7.93
N LEU A 80 7.51 -10.60 -7.17
CA LEU A 80 6.34 -9.77 -7.45
C LEU A 80 6.41 -8.52 -6.59
N VAL A 81 6.12 -7.37 -7.17
CA VAL A 81 5.93 -6.13 -6.44
C VAL A 81 4.47 -6.01 -6.04
N THR A 82 4.24 -5.68 -4.78
CA THR A 82 2.93 -5.28 -4.27
C THR A 82 3.02 -3.89 -3.66
N GLN A 83 2.08 -3.04 -4.02
CA GLN A 83 1.85 -1.73 -3.41
C GLN A 83 0.83 -1.90 -2.30
N VAL A 84 1.08 -1.30 -1.13
CA VAL A 84 0.16 -1.33 0.01
C VAL A 84 0.04 0.07 0.59
N VAL A 85 -1.18 0.47 0.94
CA VAL A 85 -1.49 1.66 1.72
C VAL A 85 -1.85 1.23 3.13
N VAL A 86 -1.22 1.82 4.13
CA VAL A 86 -1.51 1.54 5.54
C VAL A 86 -1.67 2.82 6.34
N ASP A 87 -2.37 2.72 7.46
CA ASP A 87 -2.45 3.80 8.44
C ASP A 87 -1.39 3.69 9.55
N SER A 88 -1.44 4.63 10.49
CA SER A 88 -0.55 4.69 11.65
C SER A 88 -0.72 3.49 12.60
N GLU A 89 -1.89 2.84 12.57
CA GLU A 89 -2.25 1.62 13.32
C GLU A 89 -1.86 0.33 12.57
N LEU A 90 -1.16 0.46 11.44
CA LEU A 90 -0.72 -0.64 10.58
C LEU A 90 -1.89 -1.43 9.95
N LYS A 91 -3.09 -0.85 9.85
CA LYS A 91 -4.21 -1.43 9.13
C LYS A 91 -4.09 -1.13 7.64
N ILE A 92 -4.38 -2.13 6.82
CA ILE A 92 -4.27 -2.06 5.36
C ILE A 92 -5.54 -1.41 4.80
N LEU A 93 -5.38 -0.37 4.00
CA LEU A 93 -6.47 0.44 3.45
C LEU A 93 -6.74 0.15 1.97
N ASP A 94 -5.69 -0.12 1.22
CA ASP A 94 -5.71 -0.45 -0.20
C ASP A 94 -4.44 -1.25 -0.51
N PHE A 95 -4.49 -2.08 -1.55
CA PHE A 95 -3.32 -2.76 -2.07
C PHE A 95 -3.48 -3.07 -3.56
N CYS A 96 -2.35 -3.24 -4.23
CA CYS A 96 -2.28 -3.82 -5.56
C CYS A 96 -1.15 -4.85 -5.61
N TYR A 97 -1.44 -6.01 -6.19
CA TYR A 97 -0.53 -7.16 -6.17
C TYR A 97 -0.27 -7.69 -7.57
N GLY A 98 0.96 -8.15 -7.81
CA GLY A 98 1.31 -8.98 -8.96
C GLY A 98 2.09 -8.28 -10.07
N PHE A 99 2.80 -7.20 -9.77
CA PHE A 99 3.67 -6.55 -10.77
C PHE A 99 5.02 -7.29 -10.85
N PRO A 100 5.67 -7.37 -12.02
CA PRO A 100 7.03 -7.92 -12.11
C PRO A 100 8.04 -7.16 -11.22
N GLY A 101 9.00 -7.90 -10.64
CA GLY A 101 10.04 -7.39 -9.73
C GLY A 101 10.93 -6.27 -10.27
N THR A 102 10.91 -6.02 -11.58
CA THR A 102 11.64 -4.93 -12.24
C THR A 102 10.87 -3.61 -12.28
N VAL A 103 9.57 -3.64 -11.96
CA VAL A 103 8.69 -2.47 -12.04
C VAL A 103 8.87 -1.59 -10.80
N GLY A 104 9.35 -0.36 -11.00
CA GLY A 104 9.47 0.63 -9.93
C GLY A 104 8.13 1.27 -9.51
N ASP A 105 8.14 1.91 -8.34
CA ASP A 105 6.95 2.35 -7.60
C ASP A 105 6.06 3.31 -8.38
N ALA A 106 6.64 4.30 -9.06
CA ALA A 106 5.90 5.21 -9.94
C ALA A 106 5.13 4.48 -11.05
N ARG A 107 5.68 3.39 -11.61
CA ARG A 107 5.02 2.61 -12.66
C ARG A 107 3.97 1.67 -12.08
N VAL A 108 4.23 1.09 -10.91
CA VAL A 108 3.21 0.34 -10.14
C VAL A 108 2.00 1.25 -9.90
N LEU A 109 2.21 2.42 -9.29
CA LEU A 109 1.16 3.39 -8.95
C LEU A 109 0.24 3.68 -10.15
N LYS A 110 0.81 4.07 -11.30
CA LYS A 110 0.03 4.44 -12.49
C LYS A 110 -0.90 3.32 -12.98
N ASN A 111 -0.62 2.08 -12.62
CA ASN A 111 -1.39 0.91 -13.02
C ASN A 111 -2.37 0.41 -11.96
N THR A 112 -2.43 1.01 -10.76
CA THR A 112 -3.33 0.57 -9.67
C THR A 112 -4.74 1.16 -9.77
N SER A 113 -5.71 0.49 -9.13
CA SER A 113 -7.06 1.03 -8.94
C SER A 113 -7.07 2.30 -8.09
N LEU A 114 -6.17 2.40 -7.10
CA LEU A 114 -5.98 3.58 -6.27
C LEU A 114 -5.73 4.83 -7.13
N TYR A 115 -4.76 4.77 -8.05
CA TYR A 115 -4.45 5.88 -8.94
C TYR A 115 -5.64 6.27 -9.82
N ARG A 116 -6.36 5.28 -10.39
CA ARG A 116 -7.56 5.56 -11.21
C ARG A 116 -8.69 6.18 -10.38
N ARG A 117 -8.89 5.74 -9.15
CA ARG A 117 -9.91 6.28 -8.21
C ARG A 117 -9.58 7.71 -7.79
N ALA A 118 -8.30 8.02 -7.58
CA ALA A 118 -7.84 9.37 -7.30
C ALA A 118 -8.05 10.31 -8.49
N LEU A 119 -7.68 9.87 -9.71
CA LEU A 119 -7.90 10.67 -10.93
C LEU A 119 -9.37 10.92 -11.25
N LYS A 120 -10.25 9.96 -10.93
CA LYS A 120 -11.70 10.12 -11.09
C LYS A 120 -12.35 10.98 -9.99
N GLY A 121 -11.60 11.41 -8.98
CA GLY A 121 -12.12 12.18 -7.86
C GLY A 121 -12.94 11.37 -6.85
N SER A 122 -12.93 10.04 -6.92
CA SER A 122 -13.60 9.16 -5.94
C SER A 122 -12.80 8.94 -4.66
N LEU A 123 -11.58 9.48 -4.60
CA LEU A 123 -10.70 9.50 -3.43
C LEU A 123 -10.08 10.88 -3.29
N PHE A 124 -9.74 11.25 -2.06
CA PHE A 124 -9.00 12.45 -1.67
C PHE A 124 -9.69 13.80 -1.90
N LEU A 125 -10.66 13.91 -2.81
CA LEU A 125 -11.45 15.12 -3.01
C LEU A 125 -12.52 15.28 -1.91
N ASP A 126 -13.03 16.51 -1.80
CA ASP A 126 -14.15 16.86 -0.93
C ASP A 126 -15.39 16.01 -1.25
N ASP A 127 -15.93 15.36 -0.22
CA ASP A 127 -17.27 14.81 -0.25
C ASP A 127 -18.22 15.83 0.39
N PRO A 128 -19.20 16.39 -0.34
CA PRO A 128 -20.18 17.32 0.23
C PRO A 128 -20.98 16.76 1.40
N GLN A 129 -21.04 15.43 1.52
CA GLN A 129 -21.74 14.74 2.62
C GLN A 129 -20.83 14.52 3.84
N ASP A 130 -19.56 14.93 3.80
CA ASP A 130 -18.61 14.77 4.89
C ASP A 130 -18.91 15.73 6.05
N PRO A 131 -19.41 15.24 7.21
CA PRO A 131 -19.77 16.12 8.32
C PRO A 131 -18.53 16.74 8.98
N PHE A 132 -17.35 16.14 8.80
CA PHE A 132 -16.10 16.57 9.42
C PHE A 132 -15.31 17.56 8.54
N ARG A 133 -15.84 17.93 7.37
CA ARG A 133 -15.18 18.83 6.42
C ARG A 133 -14.74 20.15 7.08
N GLY A 134 -15.57 20.71 7.95
CA GLY A 134 -15.30 22.00 8.61
C GLY A 134 -14.20 21.95 9.66
N GLU A 135 -13.81 20.76 10.11
CA GLU A 135 -12.76 20.56 11.12
C GLU A 135 -11.36 20.44 10.52
N ARG A 136 -11.27 20.32 9.19
CA ARG A 136 -10.00 20.05 8.50
C ARG A 136 -9.31 21.36 8.12
N PRO A 137 -7.99 21.49 8.34
CA PRO A 137 -7.26 22.67 7.91
C PRO A 137 -7.21 22.72 6.37
N PHE A 138 -7.40 23.93 5.83
CA PHE A 138 -7.20 24.19 4.41
C PHE A 138 -5.70 24.27 4.10
N ILE A 139 -5.23 23.43 3.19
CA ILE A 139 -3.82 23.39 2.76
C ILE A 139 -3.79 23.70 1.25
N PRO A 140 -3.18 24.83 0.82
CA PRO A 140 -3.15 25.21 -0.59
C PRO A 140 -2.56 24.12 -1.48
N GLY A 141 -3.28 23.74 -2.54
CA GLY A 141 -2.85 22.74 -3.52
C GLY A 141 -2.94 21.28 -3.07
N VAL A 142 -3.32 21.04 -1.80
CA VAL A 142 -3.57 19.70 -1.27
C VAL A 142 -5.09 19.50 -1.21
N PRO A 143 -5.63 18.41 -1.76
CA PRO A 143 -7.05 18.12 -1.65
C PRO A 143 -7.39 17.71 -0.20
N ASN A 144 -8.63 17.34 0.08
CA ASN A 144 -9.09 17.01 1.44
C ASN A 144 -8.50 15.69 2.01
N GLY A 145 -7.47 15.16 1.36
CA GLY A 145 -6.81 13.92 1.67
C GLY A 145 -5.54 13.74 0.87
N TYR A 146 -4.53 13.11 1.46
CA TYR A 146 -3.36 12.64 0.70
C TYR A 146 -2.70 11.45 1.38
N LEU A 147 -1.77 10.82 0.67
CA LEU A 147 -0.90 9.77 1.19
C LEU A 147 0.55 10.26 1.24
N LEU A 148 1.34 9.66 2.13
CA LEU A 148 2.80 9.82 2.17
C LEU A 148 3.46 8.67 1.42
N GLY A 149 4.26 8.99 0.40
CA GLY A 149 5.07 8.02 -0.36
C GLY A 149 6.56 8.26 -0.18
N ASP A 150 7.38 7.33 -0.64
CA ASP A 150 8.82 7.55 -0.72
C ASP A 150 9.24 8.28 -2.02
N GLY A 151 10.54 8.50 -2.20
CA GLY A 151 11.08 9.17 -3.39
C GLY A 151 10.96 8.37 -4.70
N GLY A 152 10.47 7.12 -4.66
CA GLY A 152 10.19 6.31 -5.85
C GLY A 152 8.86 6.68 -6.53
N TYR A 153 8.01 7.44 -5.83
CA TYR A 153 6.72 7.91 -6.33
C TYR A 153 6.81 9.31 -6.97
N PRO A 154 5.90 9.66 -7.90
CA PRO A 154 5.74 11.03 -8.34
C PRO A 154 5.09 11.89 -7.24
N ASN A 155 5.48 13.15 -7.14
CA ASN A 155 4.75 14.12 -6.33
C ASN A 155 3.43 14.50 -7.03
N LEU A 156 2.29 14.23 -6.39
CA LEU A 156 0.95 14.50 -6.91
C LEU A 156 0.16 15.27 -5.85
N PRO A 157 -0.94 15.98 -6.21
CA PRO A 157 -1.75 16.69 -5.21
C PRO A 157 -2.18 15.82 -4.02
N TRP A 158 -2.44 14.53 -4.26
CA TRP A 158 -2.88 13.55 -3.26
C TRP A 158 -1.78 12.55 -2.83
N LEU A 159 -0.53 12.72 -3.29
CA LEU A 159 0.60 11.86 -2.92
C LEU A 159 1.84 12.72 -2.68
N VAL A 160 2.16 12.91 -1.41
CA VAL A 160 3.26 13.75 -0.95
C VAL A 160 4.49 12.87 -0.71
N ILE A 161 5.65 13.36 -1.16
CA ILE A 161 6.95 12.71 -0.99
C ILE A 161 7.92 13.68 -0.30
N SER A 162 9.01 13.17 0.26
CA SER A 162 10.11 14.00 0.77
C SER A 162 10.70 14.90 -0.31
N TYR A 163 11.20 16.09 0.05
CA TYR A 163 11.96 16.95 -0.84
C TYR A 163 13.20 16.27 -1.41
N GLY A 164 13.88 15.45 -0.59
CA GLY A 164 15.05 14.69 -1.02
C GLY A 164 16.21 15.58 -1.42
N ARG A 165 16.96 15.20 -2.45
CA ARG A 165 18.12 15.97 -2.93
C ARG A 165 17.64 17.15 -3.76
N GLN A 166 17.83 18.35 -3.24
CA GLN A 166 17.49 19.62 -3.90
C GLN A 166 18.75 20.47 -4.09
N PRO A 167 18.84 21.30 -5.15
CA PRO A 167 19.98 22.21 -5.35
C PRO A 167 20.18 23.20 -4.20
N VAL A 168 19.07 23.63 -3.59
CA VAL A 168 19.05 24.48 -2.40
C VAL A 168 18.16 23.80 -1.36
N VAL A 169 18.73 23.49 -0.19
CA VAL A 169 18.03 22.83 0.91
C VAL A 169 17.82 23.84 2.04
N THR A 170 16.56 24.13 2.37
CA THR A 170 16.21 24.98 3.50
C THR A 170 16.05 24.17 4.79
N ARG A 171 16.16 24.84 5.95
CA ARG A 171 15.89 24.21 7.27
C ARG A 171 14.47 23.61 7.35
N ALA A 172 13.48 24.29 6.77
CA ALA A 172 12.10 23.81 6.74
C ALA A 172 11.96 22.50 5.94
N MET A 173 12.68 22.38 4.81
CA MET A 173 12.69 21.15 4.01
C MET A 173 13.34 19.99 4.78
N GLN A 174 14.43 20.25 5.51
CA GLN A 174 15.07 19.23 6.35
C GLN A 174 14.16 18.77 7.50
N GLN A 175 13.47 19.71 8.15
CA GLN A 175 12.50 19.40 9.19
C GLN A 175 11.32 18.59 8.65
N PHE A 176 10.80 18.98 7.48
CA PHE A 176 9.76 18.24 6.79
C PHE A 176 10.22 16.81 6.47
N ASP A 177 11.38 16.63 5.82
CA ASP A 177 11.89 15.32 5.43
C ASP A 177 12.17 14.43 6.65
N ALA A 178 12.64 15.01 7.77
CA ALA A 178 12.84 14.29 9.02
C ALA A 178 11.52 13.77 9.62
N LEU A 179 10.50 14.63 9.71
CA LEU A 179 9.17 14.23 10.19
C LEU A 179 8.51 13.24 9.23
N HIS A 180 8.60 13.49 7.93
CA HIS A 180 8.06 12.62 6.88
C HIS A 180 8.64 11.21 7.00
N LYS A 181 9.96 11.09 7.19
CA LYS A 181 10.62 9.80 7.40
C LYS A 181 10.10 9.09 8.66
N ILE A 182 9.92 9.81 9.76
CA ILE A 182 9.40 9.24 11.02
C ILE A 182 7.99 8.72 10.82
N VAL A 183 7.08 9.52 10.26
CA VAL A 183 5.68 9.16 10.10
C VAL A 183 5.51 8.04 9.08
N ARG A 184 6.19 8.13 7.93
CA ARG A 184 6.18 7.09 6.90
C ARG A 184 6.73 5.76 7.40
N SER A 185 7.57 5.72 8.44
CA SER A 185 8.09 4.47 8.99
C SER A 185 7.00 3.48 9.42
N CYS A 186 5.74 3.90 9.59
CA CYS A 186 4.63 2.98 9.83
C CYS A 186 4.49 1.93 8.71
N VAL A 187 4.71 2.27 7.43
CA VAL A 187 4.61 1.29 6.34
C VAL A 187 5.75 0.27 6.36
N GLU A 188 6.95 0.70 6.73
CA GLU A 188 8.09 -0.20 6.92
C GLU A 188 7.88 -1.14 8.11
N ARG A 189 7.38 -0.59 9.24
CA ARG A 189 7.00 -1.39 10.42
C ARG A 189 5.89 -2.39 10.09
N PHE A 190 4.88 -1.95 9.32
CA PHE A 190 3.83 -2.82 8.83
C PHE A 190 4.42 -3.99 8.03
N PHE A 191 5.30 -3.75 7.05
CA PHE A 191 5.91 -4.84 6.28
C PHE A 191 6.71 -5.80 7.16
N GLY A 192 7.40 -5.30 8.18
CA GLY A 192 8.07 -6.15 9.18
C GLY A 192 7.09 -7.08 9.87
N VAL A 193 6.02 -6.53 10.46
CA VAL A 193 4.98 -7.31 11.16
C VAL A 193 4.28 -8.29 10.20
N PHE A 194 3.85 -7.82 9.04
CA PHE A 194 3.09 -8.59 8.07
C PHE A 194 3.90 -9.77 7.53
N LYS A 195 5.18 -9.57 7.18
CA LYS A 195 6.06 -10.64 6.68
C LYS A 195 6.44 -11.66 7.75
N MET A 196 6.55 -11.24 9.01
CA MET A 196 6.76 -12.17 10.13
C MET A 196 5.52 -13.01 10.41
N ARG A 197 4.34 -12.38 10.39
CA ARG A 197 3.04 -13.03 10.64
C ARG A 197 2.69 -14.02 9.54
N PHE A 198 2.87 -13.63 8.28
CA PHE A 198 2.59 -14.46 7.12
C PHE A 198 3.89 -14.81 6.41
N GLN A 199 4.61 -15.83 6.93
CA GLN A 199 5.84 -16.37 6.31
C GLN A 199 5.66 -16.90 4.88
N PHE A 200 4.42 -16.88 4.39
CA PHE A 200 3.99 -17.15 3.02
C PHE A 200 4.94 -16.55 1.94
N PHE A 201 5.66 -15.47 2.25
CA PHE A 201 6.52 -14.69 1.34
C PHE A 201 8.01 -15.10 1.27
N TYR A 202 8.44 -16.15 1.98
CA TYR A 202 9.86 -16.58 1.98
C TYR A 202 10.11 -17.92 1.27
N ARG A 203 9.07 -18.62 0.80
CA ARG A 203 9.22 -19.94 0.17
C ARG A 203 9.02 -19.85 -1.35
N PRO A 204 9.86 -20.56 -2.13
CA PRO A 204 9.65 -20.67 -3.58
C PRO A 204 8.34 -21.41 -3.88
N HIS A 205 7.44 -20.74 -4.60
CA HIS A 205 6.17 -21.29 -5.07
C HIS A 205 6.18 -21.41 -6.59
N ILE A 206 5.43 -22.38 -7.11
CA ILE A 206 5.06 -22.38 -8.53
C ILE A 206 4.14 -21.18 -8.76
N THR A 207 4.70 -20.13 -9.36
CA THR A 207 4.03 -18.85 -9.59
C THR A 207 2.70 -19.04 -10.31
N ASP A 208 1.60 -18.87 -9.58
CA ASP A 208 0.27 -18.65 -10.12
C ASP A 208 -0.22 -17.34 -9.52
N ILE A 209 0.00 -16.26 -10.27
CA ILE A 209 -0.26 -14.89 -9.84
C ILE A 209 -1.73 -14.71 -9.41
N ARG A 210 -2.66 -15.44 -10.01
CA ARG A 210 -4.09 -15.34 -9.67
C ARG A 210 -4.35 -15.92 -8.29
N ARG A 211 -3.83 -17.12 -8.02
CA ARG A 211 -3.94 -17.76 -6.71
C ARG A 211 -3.18 -16.98 -5.64
N GLU A 212 -1.96 -16.52 -5.93
CA GLU A 212 -1.16 -15.73 -4.99
C GLU A 212 -1.85 -14.41 -4.63
N ARG A 213 -2.51 -13.76 -5.58
CA ARG A 213 -3.32 -12.57 -5.28
C ARG A 213 -4.49 -12.88 -4.34
N LEU A 214 -5.14 -14.02 -4.52
CA LEU A 214 -6.25 -14.46 -3.67
C LEU A 214 -5.74 -14.72 -2.24
N GLU A 215 -4.64 -15.46 -2.11
CA GLU A 215 -3.99 -15.75 -0.82
C GLU A 215 -3.47 -14.48 -0.14
N PHE A 216 -2.91 -13.53 -0.91
CA PHE A 216 -2.46 -12.24 -0.40
C PHE A 216 -3.61 -11.43 0.19
N LEU A 217 -4.74 -11.33 -0.51
CA LEU A 217 -5.93 -10.64 0.01
C LEU A 217 -6.44 -11.30 1.29
N ALA A 218 -6.43 -12.64 1.38
CA ALA A 218 -6.82 -13.33 2.60
C ALA A 218 -5.89 -12.95 3.77
N CYS A 219 -4.56 -12.89 3.53
CA CYS A 219 -3.60 -12.42 4.52
C CYS A 219 -3.86 -10.96 4.93
N CYS A 220 -4.19 -10.08 3.99
CA CYS A 220 -4.52 -8.68 4.29
C CYS A 220 -5.77 -8.56 5.17
N ILE A 221 -6.82 -9.33 4.86
CA ILE A 221 -8.05 -9.38 5.67
C ILE A 221 -7.73 -9.88 7.07
N LEU A 222 -7.05 -11.03 7.19
CA LEU A 222 -6.67 -11.59 8.49
C LEU A 222 -5.79 -10.63 9.30
N HIS A 223 -4.86 -9.93 8.66
CA HIS A 223 -4.03 -8.92 9.33
C HIS A 223 -4.87 -7.80 9.95
N ASN A 224 -5.91 -7.34 9.24
CA ASN A 224 -6.78 -6.29 9.72
C ASN A 224 -7.76 -6.75 10.81
N LEU A 225 -8.06 -8.05 10.91
CA LEU A 225 -8.91 -8.62 11.95
C LEU A 225 -8.14 -8.97 13.25
N LEU A 226 -6.84 -9.28 13.13
CA LEU A 226 -5.92 -9.56 14.24
C LEU A 226 -5.26 -8.28 14.79
#